data_AF-A0A7C9FZY9-F1
#
_entry.id   AF-A0A7C9FZY9-F1
#
_cell.length_a   1.000
_cell.length_b   1.000
_cell.length_c   1.000
_cell.angle_alpha   90.00
_cell.angle_beta   90.00
_cell.angle_gamma   90.00
#
_symmetry.space_group_name_H-M   'P 1'
#
loop_
_entity.id
_entity.type
_entity.pdbx_description
1 polymer ?
#
loop_
_entity_poly.entity_id
_entity_poly.type
_entity_poly.pdbx_seq_one_letter_code
_entity_poly.pdbx_strand_id
1 'polypeptide(L)'
;MSFYLLEEELFNEASLPWGGRFHIQLDSELGIYLEGLKATMQRIIDIHQSNLNSKPHINKMPNIHFEFIDNSNFNARAFSYKGMEFIGLNIGVVFILHDVFERMLANRGILSKIGNIDQEDINPERLPFLTTDSQVLLEFYQSEQLKEITLPKNGIRKDYAQLLVMTAILFLLYHELTHHTNGHVELKNELTGSSYMDEDEPDTSGRITPLMNKTLEMDADAGATVLGLQAILHLFQHSDESKPFHSSFTTIEESAIETWGFAVGVLFYLSEYRRRIAQTNFQSYYPNPHQRLIMSLATALTFLGLSYNEEILWSTLKDIGQKSRDAIDKIIKSKFEIIDKEAYIKELMDQSYQKEILKEWKENLRPRLLPFARCNLAPAQ
;
A
#
# COMPACT_ATOMS: atom_id res chain seq x y z
N MET A 1 -26.64 -0.94 -24.16
CA MET A 1 -25.84 -0.84 -22.93
C MET A 1 -24.44 -0.40 -23.33
N SER A 2 -23.93 0.69 -22.79
CA SER A 2 -22.51 1.05 -22.97
C SER A 2 -21.64 0.00 -22.27
N PHE A 3 -20.45 -0.29 -22.81
CA PHE A 3 -19.50 -1.24 -22.20
C PHE A 3 -19.19 -0.89 -20.72
N TYR A 4 -19.14 0.40 -20.38
CA TYR A 4 -18.93 0.88 -19.00
C TYR A 4 -19.97 0.38 -17.99
N LEU A 5 -21.25 0.32 -18.37
CA LEU A 5 -22.30 -0.16 -17.45
C LEU A 5 -22.13 -1.66 -17.14
N LEU A 6 -21.58 -2.42 -18.08
CA LEU A 6 -21.32 -3.85 -17.88
C LEU A 6 -20.15 -4.08 -16.89
N GLU A 7 -19.11 -3.25 -16.93
CA GLU A 7 -17.95 -3.42 -16.04
C GLU A 7 -18.30 -3.15 -14.58
N GLU A 8 -19.03 -2.07 -14.31
CA GLU A 8 -19.47 -1.71 -12.97
C GLU A 8 -20.45 -2.73 -12.38
N GLU A 9 -21.35 -3.29 -13.22
CA GLU A 9 -22.28 -4.34 -12.83
C GLU A 9 -21.54 -5.65 -12.47
N LEU A 10 -20.56 -6.04 -13.31
CA LEU A 10 -19.74 -7.23 -13.06
C LEU A 10 -18.84 -7.07 -11.84
N PHE A 11 -18.25 -5.88 -11.64
CA PHE A 11 -17.51 -5.57 -10.42
C PHE A 11 -18.40 -5.69 -9.19
N ASN A 12 -19.60 -5.09 -9.23
CA ASN A 12 -20.53 -5.15 -8.11
C ASN A 12 -20.92 -6.60 -7.79
N GLU A 13 -21.28 -7.40 -8.81
CA GLU A 13 -21.61 -8.82 -8.64
C GLU A 13 -20.46 -9.61 -8.01
N ALA A 14 -19.23 -9.41 -8.50
CA ALA A 14 -18.03 -10.08 -8.00
C ALA A 14 -17.66 -9.67 -6.57
N SER A 15 -17.93 -8.42 -6.19
CA SER A 15 -17.54 -7.85 -4.90
C SER A 15 -18.61 -7.92 -3.82
N LEU A 16 -19.81 -8.43 -4.11
CA LEU A 16 -20.89 -8.61 -3.12
C LEU A 16 -20.45 -9.30 -1.81
N PRO A 17 -19.62 -10.36 -1.82
CA PRO A 17 -19.14 -10.99 -0.58
C PRO A 17 -18.34 -10.03 0.32
N TRP A 18 -17.81 -8.95 -0.26
CA TRP A 18 -16.99 -7.96 0.43
C TRP A 18 -17.70 -6.62 0.62
N GLY A 19 -19.00 -6.52 0.32
CA GLY A 19 -19.79 -5.28 0.46
C GLY A 19 -20.32 -4.71 -0.85
N GLY A 20 -19.84 -5.21 -1.99
CA GLY A 20 -20.25 -4.72 -3.31
C GLY A 20 -19.61 -3.38 -3.65
N ARG A 21 -20.12 -2.76 -4.72
CA ARG A 21 -19.63 -1.48 -5.23
C ARG A 21 -20.05 -0.33 -4.31
N PHE A 22 -19.11 0.53 -3.96
CA PHE A 22 -19.41 1.78 -3.28
C PHE A 22 -20.06 2.79 -4.24
N HIS A 23 -21.25 3.28 -3.89
CA HIS A 23 -21.98 4.25 -4.70
C HIS A 23 -21.60 5.68 -4.33
N ILE A 24 -20.83 6.35 -5.19
CA ILE A 24 -20.37 7.72 -4.96
C ILE A 24 -21.51 8.73 -5.21
N GLN A 25 -21.76 9.58 -4.22
CA GLN A 25 -22.69 10.72 -4.32
C GLN A 25 -21.94 11.98 -4.79
N LEU A 26 -22.07 12.31 -6.08
CA LEU A 26 -21.27 13.36 -6.77
C LEU A 26 -21.57 14.80 -6.34
N ASP A 27 -22.64 15.03 -5.56
CA ASP A 27 -23.03 16.35 -5.09
C ASP A 27 -22.28 16.81 -3.82
N SER A 28 -21.45 15.93 -3.24
CA SER A 28 -20.60 16.23 -2.09
C SER A 28 -19.14 16.47 -2.49
N GLU A 29 -18.42 17.30 -1.73
CA GLU A 29 -16.97 17.51 -1.90
C GLU A 29 -16.20 16.18 -1.82
N LEU A 30 -16.61 15.32 -0.89
CA LEU A 30 -16.06 13.97 -0.75
C LEU A 30 -16.33 13.12 -2.00
N GLY A 31 -17.54 13.18 -2.57
CA GLY A 31 -17.85 12.43 -3.79
C GLY A 31 -17.03 12.88 -5.00
N ILE A 32 -16.83 14.19 -5.16
CA ILE A 32 -15.95 14.74 -6.20
C ILE A 32 -14.51 14.26 -6.01
N TYR A 33 -14.01 14.27 -4.77
CA TYR A 33 -12.68 13.76 -4.45
C TYR A 33 -12.53 12.27 -4.78
N LEU A 34 -13.49 11.43 -4.37
CA LEU A 34 -13.45 9.99 -4.61
C LEU A 34 -13.51 9.67 -6.10
N GLU A 35 -14.33 10.38 -6.89
CA GLU A 35 -14.31 10.18 -8.34
C GLU A 35 -13.00 10.63 -9.00
N GLY A 36 -12.44 11.75 -8.56
CA GLY A 36 -11.13 12.20 -9.02
C GLY A 36 -10.04 11.16 -8.73
N LEU A 37 -10.09 10.56 -7.54
CA LEU A 37 -9.19 9.48 -7.13
C LEU A 37 -9.41 8.23 -8.01
N LYS A 38 -10.64 7.76 -8.17
CA LYS A 38 -10.99 6.62 -9.04
C LYS A 38 -10.50 6.83 -10.47
N ALA A 39 -10.81 7.97 -11.06
CA ALA A 39 -10.38 8.30 -12.42
C ALA A 39 -8.84 8.32 -12.55
N THR A 40 -8.14 8.79 -11.51
CA THR A 40 -6.68 8.79 -11.48
C THR A 40 -6.12 7.37 -11.40
N MET A 41 -6.66 6.52 -10.54
CA MET A 41 -6.23 5.13 -10.40
C MET A 41 -6.49 4.34 -11.69
N GLN A 42 -7.67 4.48 -12.30
CA GLN A 42 -7.98 3.85 -13.59
C GLN A 42 -7.02 4.31 -14.68
N ARG A 43 -6.73 5.61 -14.76
CA ARG A 43 -5.78 6.13 -15.76
C ARG A 43 -4.38 5.54 -15.61
N ILE A 44 -3.91 5.34 -14.38
CA ILE A 44 -2.61 4.71 -14.12
C ILE A 44 -2.60 3.27 -14.61
N ILE A 45 -3.66 2.51 -14.34
CA ILE A 45 -3.84 1.15 -14.85
C ILE A 45 -3.83 1.15 -16.38
N ASP A 46 -4.62 2.01 -17.03
CA ASP A 46 -4.73 2.09 -18.49
C ASP A 46 -3.37 2.35 -19.15
N ILE A 47 -2.58 3.29 -18.59
CA ILE A 47 -1.23 3.60 -19.07
C ILE A 47 -0.32 2.37 -18.92
N HIS A 48 -0.34 1.72 -17.77
CA HIS A 48 0.48 0.55 -17.51
C HIS A 48 0.12 -0.62 -18.44
N GLN A 49 -1.17 -0.91 -18.58
CA GLN A 49 -1.70 -1.95 -19.45
C GLN A 49 -1.37 -1.67 -20.91
N SER A 50 -1.53 -0.43 -21.39
CA SER A 50 -1.15 -0.02 -22.75
C SER A 50 0.35 -0.25 -23.00
N ASN A 51 1.20 0.11 -22.03
CA ASN A 51 2.65 -0.09 -22.13
C ASN A 51 3.02 -1.58 -22.21
N LEU A 52 2.40 -2.44 -21.41
CA LEU A 52 2.63 -3.89 -21.46
C LEU A 52 2.11 -4.51 -22.75
N ASN A 53 0.89 -4.17 -23.17
CA ASN A 53 0.26 -4.71 -24.39
C ASN A 53 0.95 -4.28 -25.68
N SER A 54 1.77 -3.22 -25.64
CA SER A 54 2.61 -2.81 -26.77
C SER A 54 3.82 -3.72 -27.01
N LYS A 55 4.18 -4.59 -26.05
CA LYS A 55 5.38 -5.44 -26.11
C LYS A 55 5.07 -6.76 -26.83
N PRO A 56 5.80 -7.12 -27.92
CA PRO A 56 5.43 -8.24 -28.80
C PRO A 56 5.62 -9.65 -28.22
N HIS A 57 6.34 -9.78 -27.09
CA HIS A 57 6.71 -11.07 -26.50
C HIS A 57 6.06 -11.30 -25.12
N ILE A 58 5.02 -10.54 -24.81
CA ILE A 58 4.35 -10.58 -23.52
C ILE A 58 2.89 -10.98 -23.72
N ASN A 59 2.36 -11.81 -22.82
CA ASN A 59 0.94 -12.15 -22.80
C ASN A 59 0.09 -10.89 -22.68
N LYS A 60 -0.93 -10.75 -23.53
CA LYS A 60 -1.81 -9.59 -23.48
C LYS A 60 -2.57 -9.56 -22.17
N MET A 61 -2.58 -8.40 -21.54
CA MET A 61 -3.32 -8.10 -20.33
C MET A 61 -4.75 -7.71 -20.69
N PRO A 62 -5.78 -8.39 -20.14
CA PRO A 62 -7.18 -8.01 -20.30
C PRO A 62 -7.42 -6.64 -19.63
N ASN A 63 -8.59 -6.05 -19.88
CA ASN A 63 -8.95 -4.79 -19.23
C ASN A 63 -9.04 -5.00 -17.71
N ILE A 64 -8.36 -4.14 -16.95
CA ILE A 64 -8.48 -4.09 -15.50
C ILE A 64 -9.35 -2.89 -15.14
N HIS A 65 -10.44 -3.16 -14.43
CA HIS A 65 -11.32 -2.12 -13.92
C HIS A 65 -11.05 -1.85 -12.43
N PHE A 66 -10.84 -0.58 -12.09
CA PHE A 66 -10.69 -0.12 -10.71
C PHE A 66 -12.00 0.45 -10.19
N GLU A 67 -12.37 0.03 -8.97
CA GLU A 67 -13.54 0.59 -8.29
C GLU A 67 -13.41 0.46 -6.76
N PHE A 68 -14.16 1.31 -6.03
CA PHE A 68 -14.26 1.22 -4.58
C PHE A 68 -15.24 0.13 -4.14
N ILE A 69 -14.83 -0.62 -3.11
CA ILE A 69 -15.70 -1.58 -2.41
C ILE A 69 -16.34 -0.87 -1.22
N ASP A 70 -17.65 -1.05 -1.02
CA ASP A 70 -18.40 -0.54 0.13
C ASP A 70 -18.07 -1.37 1.38
N ASN A 71 -16.85 -1.21 1.87
CA ASN A 71 -16.32 -1.94 3.00
C ASN A 71 -15.44 -1.02 3.82
N SER A 72 -15.68 -1.06 5.12
CA SER A 72 -15.01 -0.17 6.07
C SER A 72 -13.65 -0.67 6.53
N ASN A 73 -13.29 -1.91 6.19
CA ASN A 73 -12.02 -2.51 6.56
C ASN A 73 -10.85 -1.95 5.73
N PHE A 74 -9.67 -1.93 6.31
CA PHE A 74 -8.42 -1.59 5.63
C PHE A 74 -7.93 -2.77 4.77
N ASN A 75 -8.34 -2.82 3.49
CA ASN A 75 -7.93 -3.86 2.55
C ASN A 75 -8.06 -3.41 1.08
N ALA A 76 -7.28 -4.03 0.18
CA ALA A 76 -7.35 -3.90 -1.27
C ALA A 76 -7.27 -5.31 -1.89
N ARG A 77 -7.79 -5.50 -3.11
CA ARG A 77 -7.84 -6.83 -3.73
C ARG A 77 -7.69 -6.80 -5.24
N ALA A 78 -6.89 -7.73 -5.76
CA ALA A 78 -6.83 -8.14 -7.14
C ALA A 78 -7.66 -9.41 -7.37
N PHE A 79 -8.60 -9.37 -8.32
CA PHE A 79 -9.43 -10.53 -8.64
C PHE A 79 -9.89 -10.56 -10.10
N SER A 80 -10.30 -11.75 -10.56
CA SER A 80 -10.86 -11.98 -11.89
C SER A 80 -12.28 -12.51 -11.77
N TYR A 81 -13.17 -12.04 -12.63
CA TYR A 81 -14.56 -12.52 -12.68
C TYR A 81 -15.12 -12.47 -14.10
N LYS A 82 -15.72 -13.59 -14.55
CA LYS A 82 -16.31 -13.77 -15.89
C LYS A 82 -15.42 -13.28 -17.05
N GLY A 83 -14.10 -13.49 -16.94
CA GLY A 83 -13.13 -13.12 -17.98
C GLY A 83 -12.67 -11.67 -17.95
N MET A 84 -13.05 -10.89 -16.94
CA MET A 84 -12.50 -9.58 -16.67
C MET A 84 -11.67 -9.57 -15.39
N GLU A 85 -10.85 -8.53 -15.23
CA GLU A 85 -10.01 -8.33 -14.06
C GLU A 85 -10.33 -7.03 -13.37
N PHE A 86 -10.11 -7.03 -12.06
CA PHE A 86 -10.52 -5.95 -11.19
C PHE A 86 -9.47 -5.68 -10.13
N ILE A 87 -9.37 -4.42 -9.76
CA ILE A 87 -8.73 -3.98 -8.53
C ILE A 87 -9.80 -3.28 -7.70
N GLY A 88 -10.08 -3.82 -6.52
CA GLY A 88 -11.01 -3.24 -5.57
C GLY A 88 -10.27 -2.60 -4.40
N LEU A 89 -10.57 -1.33 -4.09
CA LEU A 89 -10.07 -0.67 -2.88
C LEU A 89 -11.22 -0.45 -1.92
N ASN A 90 -11.12 -0.98 -0.69
CA ASN A 90 -12.13 -0.70 0.32
C ASN A 90 -12.16 0.80 0.63
N ILE A 91 -13.35 1.40 0.70
CA ILE A 91 -13.48 2.84 0.99
C ILE A 91 -12.87 3.21 2.35
N GLY A 92 -12.86 2.26 3.30
CA GLY A 92 -12.23 2.45 4.59
C GLY A 92 -10.73 2.74 4.55
N VAL A 93 -10.01 2.24 3.54
CA VAL A 93 -8.58 2.56 3.35
C VAL A 93 -8.38 4.06 3.17
N VAL A 94 -9.20 4.69 2.32
CA VAL A 94 -9.09 6.12 2.02
C VAL A 94 -9.27 6.95 3.29
N PHE A 95 -10.31 6.67 4.07
CA PHE A 95 -10.59 7.40 5.31
C PHE A 95 -9.53 7.19 6.39
N ILE A 96 -9.08 5.94 6.58
CA ILE A 96 -8.07 5.60 7.59
C ILE A 96 -6.73 6.29 7.24
N LEU A 97 -6.32 6.28 5.97
CA LEU A 97 -5.06 6.92 5.58
C LEU A 97 -5.09 8.44 5.78
N HIS A 98 -6.20 9.10 5.42
CA HIS A 98 -6.38 10.54 5.71
C HIS A 98 -6.29 10.81 7.21
N ASP A 99 -7.07 10.10 8.03
CA ASP A 99 -7.04 10.28 9.49
C ASP A 99 -5.64 10.09 10.08
N VAL A 100 -4.93 9.05 9.65
CA VAL A 100 -3.58 8.73 10.12
C VAL A 100 -2.58 9.81 9.74
N PHE A 101 -2.43 10.12 8.47
CA PHE A 101 -1.39 11.03 8.02
C PHE A 101 -1.68 12.48 8.44
N GLU A 102 -2.94 12.91 8.47
CA GLU A 102 -3.30 14.24 8.99
C GLU A 102 -2.95 14.37 10.48
N ARG A 103 -3.25 13.36 11.31
CA ARG A 103 -2.85 13.38 12.73
C ARG A 103 -1.34 13.38 12.91
N MET A 104 -0.63 12.59 12.10
CA MET A 104 0.83 12.57 12.12
C MET A 104 1.39 13.95 11.83
N LEU A 105 0.89 14.61 10.78
CA LEU A 105 1.40 15.92 10.39
C LEU A 105 0.89 17.05 11.30
N ALA A 106 -0.23 16.89 11.99
CA ALA A 106 -0.64 17.80 13.05
C ALA A 106 0.15 17.61 14.37
N ASN A 107 0.99 16.58 14.45
CA ASN A 107 1.90 16.38 15.58
C ASN A 107 3.27 17.00 15.28
N ARG A 108 3.69 18.01 16.04
CA ARG A 108 4.98 18.70 15.82
C ARG A 108 6.21 17.79 15.93
N GLY A 109 6.10 16.65 16.62
CA GLY A 109 7.19 15.71 16.83
C GLY A 109 7.33 14.64 15.74
N ILE A 110 6.40 14.56 14.79
CA ILE A 110 6.46 13.63 13.66
C ILE A 110 6.84 14.42 12.40
N LEU A 111 7.85 13.92 11.67
CA LEU A 111 8.39 14.55 10.46
C LEU A 111 8.69 16.05 10.67
N SER A 112 9.48 16.38 11.69
CA SER A 112 9.70 17.76 12.13
C SER A 112 10.46 18.65 11.13
N LYS A 113 10.98 18.05 10.04
CA LYS A 113 11.63 18.78 8.94
C LYS A 113 10.65 19.32 7.89
N ILE A 114 9.38 18.89 7.94
CA ILE A 114 8.35 19.28 6.98
C ILE A 114 7.56 20.47 7.51
N GLY A 115 7.59 21.59 6.80
CA GLY A 115 6.83 22.80 7.13
C GLY A 115 7.16 23.42 8.49
N ASN A 116 6.30 24.31 8.98
CA ASN A 116 6.48 24.96 10.28
C ASN A 116 5.79 24.18 11.40
N ILE A 117 6.58 23.52 12.25
CA ILE A 117 6.10 22.67 13.34
C ILE A 117 5.54 23.46 14.55
N ASP A 118 5.90 24.74 14.69
CA ASP A 118 5.47 25.56 15.83
C ASP A 118 3.98 25.90 15.77
N GLN A 119 3.38 25.76 14.58
CA GLN A 119 1.95 25.91 14.37
C GLN A 119 1.15 24.69 14.83
N GLU A 120 1.81 23.55 15.05
CA GLU A 120 1.17 22.26 15.30
C GLU A 120 1.13 21.88 16.78
N ASP A 121 0.25 20.94 17.12
CA ASP A 121 0.07 20.50 18.51
C ASP A 121 1.12 19.44 18.92
N ILE A 122 1.41 19.36 20.22
CA ILE A 122 2.37 18.36 20.75
C ILE A 122 1.77 16.96 20.69
N ASN A 123 0.51 16.86 21.08
CA ASN A 123 -0.27 15.63 21.15
C ASN A 123 -1.68 15.95 20.66
N PRO A 124 -1.89 16.06 19.34
CA PRO A 124 -3.25 16.18 18.84
C PRO A 124 -4.02 14.89 19.17
N GLU A 125 -5.02 14.98 20.03
CA GLU A 125 -5.94 13.89 20.30
C GLU A 125 -7.22 14.11 19.51
N ARG A 126 -7.53 13.22 18.55
CA ARG A 126 -8.78 13.28 17.76
C ARG A 126 -9.76 12.15 18.07
N LEU A 127 -9.26 10.94 18.39
CA LEU A 127 -10.06 9.77 18.79
C LEU A 127 -9.28 8.99 19.85
N PRO A 128 -9.94 8.40 20.87
CA PRO A 128 -9.24 7.65 21.91
C PRO A 128 -8.52 6.40 21.38
N PHE A 129 -8.89 5.89 20.20
CA PHE A 129 -8.26 4.75 19.51
C PHE A 129 -8.41 4.85 17.99
N LEU A 130 -7.41 4.37 17.25
CA LEU A 130 -7.49 4.15 15.81
C LEU A 130 -8.49 3.01 15.57
N THR A 131 -9.59 3.30 14.87
CA THR A 131 -10.55 2.28 14.46
C THR A 131 -10.10 1.69 13.12
N THR A 132 -10.15 0.36 12.99
CA THR A 132 -10.01 -0.32 11.69
C THR A 132 -11.35 -0.45 10.97
N ASP A 133 -12.43 0.00 11.62
CA ASP A 133 -13.77 0.09 11.07
C ASP A 133 -14.03 1.54 10.66
N SER A 134 -13.96 1.80 9.35
CA SER A 134 -14.29 3.10 8.79
C SER A 134 -15.77 3.49 8.88
N GLN A 135 -16.70 2.61 9.31
CA GLN A 135 -18.07 3.01 9.57
C GLN A 135 -18.11 3.94 10.80
N VAL A 136 -17.30 3.64 11.81
CA VAL A 136 -17.07 4.54 12.95
C VAL A 136 -16.45 5.86 12.48
N LEU A 137 -15.53 5.82 11.50
CA LEU A 137 -15.00 7.05 10.89
C LEU A 137 -16.09 7.79 10.13
N LEU A 138 -16.88 7.11 9.31
CA LEU A 138 -17.93 7.70 8.47
C LEU A 138 -19.00 8.35 9.35
N GLU A 139 -19.45 7.68 10.41
CA GLU A 139 -20.37 8.23 11.41
C GLU A 139 -19.77 9.44 12.13
N PHE A 140 -18.47 9.38 12.46
CA PHE A 140 -17.76 10.53 13.03
C PHE A 140 -17.68 11.70 12.04
N TYR A 141 -17.34 11.45 10.78
CA TYR A 141 -17.27 12.43 9.69
C TYR A 141 -18.65 12.98 9.31
N GLN A 142 -19.73 12.22 9.47
CA GLN A 142 -21.10 12.66 9.22
C GLN A 142 -21.72 13.39 10.41
N SER A 143 -21.12 13.29 11.60
CA SER A 143 -21.55 14.04 12.78
C SER A 143 -21.12 15.50 12.72
N GLU A 144 -21.85 16.42 13.36
CA GLU A 144 -21.46 17.85 13.45
C GLU A 144 -20.16 18.10 14.26
N GLN A 145 -19.48 17.03 14.73
CA GLN A 145 -18.17 17.08 15.39
C GLN A 145 -17.00 17.28 14.41
N LEU A 146 -17.26 17.44 13.11
CA LEU A 146 -16.27 17.81 12.08
C LEU A 146 -15.37 19.00 12.46
N LYS A 147 -15.83 19.90 13.34
CA LYS A 147 -15.02 21.03 13.85
C LYS A 147 -13.86 20.61 14.77
N GLU A 148 -13.78 19.33 15.14
CA GLU A 148 -12.75 18.76 16.01
C GLU A 148 -11.76 17.86 15.26
N ILE A 149 -11.79 17.84 13.91
CA ILE A 149 -10.78 17.12 13.13
C ILE A 149 -9.42 17.75 13.41
N THR A 150 -8.51 16.95 13.95
CA THR A 150 -7.08 17.28 13.94
C THR A 150 -6.60 17.28 12.50
N LEU A 151 -6.44 18.49 11.96
CA LEU A 151 -5.75 18.75 10.71
C LEU A 151 -4.42 19.44 11.02
N PRO A 152 -3.38 19.21 10.21
CA PRO A 152 -2.21 20.07 10.25
C PRO A 152 -2.63 21.51 9.97
N LYS A 153 -2.22 22.42 10.86
CA LYS A 153 -2.52 23.85 10.77
C LYS A 153 -1.62 24.54 9.74
N ASN A 154 -0.41 24.03 9.57
CA ASN A 154 0.53 24.51 8.58
C ASN A 154 0.20 23.98 7.18
N GLY A 155 0.08 24.87 6.20
CA GLY A 155 -0.27 24.52 4.82
C GLY A 155 0.68 23.49 4.19
N ILE A 156 1.99 23.63 4.37
CA ILE A 156 2.99 22.67 3.84
C ILE A 156 2.80 21.29 4.47
N ARG A 157 2.52 21.23 5.79
CA ARG A 157 2.27 19.96 6.48
C ARG A 157 0.96 19.32 6.04
N LYS A 158 -0.06 20.12 5.71
CA LYS A 158 -1.32 19.65 5.11
C LYS A 158 -1.09 19.04 3.73
N ASP A 159 -0.39 19.75 2.85
CA ASP A 159 -0.12 19.27 1.50
C ASP A 159 0.76 18.00 1.53
N TYR A 160 1.72 17.94 2.46
CA TYR A 160 2.55 16.75 2.64
C TYR A 160 1.76 15.55 3.18
N ALA A 161 0.79 15.76 4.07
CA ALA A 161 -0.10 14.68 4.51
C ALA A 161 -0.88 14.09 3.33
N GLN A 162 -1.39 14.94 2.42
CA GLN A 162 -2.08 14.49 1.21
C GLN A 162 -1.13 13.72 0.27
N LEU A 163 0.12 14.15 0.15
CA LEU A 163 1.14 13.42 -0.59
C LEU A 163 1.38 12.02 -0.01
N LEU A 164 1.48 11.89 1.31
CA LEU A 164 1.64 10.59 1.98
C LEU A 164 0.43 9.67 1.77
N VAL A 165 -0.79 10.21 1.86
CA VAL A 165 -2.02 9.46 1.55
C VAL A 165 -1.98 8.93 0.11
N MET A 166 -1.71 9.79 -0.86
CA MET A 166 -1.63 9.39 -2.27
C MET A 166 -0.52 8.36 -2.49
N THR A 167 0.62 8.52 -1.84
CA THR A 167 1.75 7.59 -1.94
C THR A 167 1.40 6.20 -1.43
N ALA A 168 0.69 6.10 -0.29
CA ALA A 168 0.23 4.84 0.25
C ALA A 168 -0.85 4.18 -0.63
N ILE A 169 -1.80 4.96 -1.18
CA ILE A 169 -2.81 4.45 -2.12
C ILE A 169 -2.16 3.95 -3.41
N LEU A 170 -1.19 4.69 -3.96
CA LEU A 170 -0.43 4.26 -5.14
C LEU A 170 0.34 2.97 -4.88
N PHE A 171 0.93 2.79 -3.70
CA PHE A 171 1.56 1.54 -3.33
C PHE A 171 0.56 0.38 -3.36
N LEU A 172 -0.62 0.52 -2.73
CA LEU A 172 -1.67 -0.49 -2.76
C LEU A 172 -2.14 -0.79 -4.19
N LEU A 173 -2.38 0.24 -5.01
CA LEU A 173 -2.74 0.07 -6.40
C LEU A 173 -1.70 -0.76 -7.16
N TYR A 174 -0.42 -0.39 -7.05
CA TYR A 174 0.64 -1.11 -7.76
C TYR A 174 0.90 -2.51 -7.20
N HIS A 175 0.63 -2.74 -5.92
CA HIS A 175 0.68 -4.06 -5.30
C HIS A 175 -0.39 -4.97 -5.93
N GLU A 176 -1.65 -4.53 -5.97
CA GLU A 176 -2.74 -5.28 -6.61
C GLU A 176 -2.52 -5.44 -8.13
N LEU A 177 -2.01 -4.40 -8.79
CA LEU A 177 -1.64 -4.49 -10.20
C LEU A 177 -0.55 -5.54 -10.42
N THR A 178 0.41 -5.66 -9.50
CA THR A 178 1.50 -6.64 -9.60
C THR A 178 0.96 -8.07 -9.49
N HIS A 179 -0.06 -8.32 -8.66
CA HIS A 179 -0.73 -9.62 -8.64
C HIS A 179 -1.30 -10.02 -10.01
N HIS A 180 -1.85 -9.07 -10.77
CA HIS A 180 -2.33 -9.31 -12.14
C HIS A 180 -1.20 -9.41 -13.16
N THR A 181 -0.17 -8.56 -13.07
CA THR A 181 0.92 -8.55 -14.07
C THR A 181 1.84 -9.75 -13.93
N ASN A 182 2.06 -10.23 -12.71
CA ASN A 182 3.00 -11.32 -12.44
C ASN A 182 2.31 -12.69 -12.48
N GLY A 183 0.98 -12.73 -12.66
CA GLY A 183 0.21 -13.96 -12.81
C GLY A 183 -0.16 -14.63 -11.49
N HIS A 184 -0.19 -13.87 -10.39
CA HIS A 184 -0.48 -14.41 -9.05
C HIS A 184 -1.94 -14.85 -8.95
N VAL A 185 -2.87 -14.07 -9.51
CA VAL A 185 -4.30 -14.37 -9.51
C VAL A 185 -4.57 -15.67 -10.28
N GLU A 186 -3.97 -15.84 -11.45
CA GLU A 186 -4.14 -17.02 -12.29
C GLU A 186 -3.51 -18.26 -11.68
N LEU A 187 -2.31 -18.14 -11.10
CA LEU A 187 -1.68 -19.26 -10.40
C LEU A 187 -2.54 -19.69 -9.20
N LYS A 188 -3.05 -18.73 -8.42
CA LYS A 188 -3.96 -19.04 -7.31
C LYS A 188 -5.23 -19.72 -7.80
N ASN A 189 -5.80 -19.27 -8.92
CA ASN A 189 -6.97 -19.88 -9.53
C ASN A 189 -6.70 -21.30 -10.04
N GLU A 190 -5.57 -21.53 -10.70
CA GLU A 190 -5.15 -22.88 -11.14
C GLU A 190 -5.05 -23.83 -9.95
N LEU A 191 -4.49 -23.35 -8.84
CA LEU A 191 -4.25 -24.19 -7.68
C LEU A 191 -5.50 -24.41 -6.84
N THR A 192 -6.27 -23.37 -6.56
CA THR A 192 -7.31 -23.42 -5.53
C THR A 192 -8.73 -23.34 -6.11
N GLY A 193 -8.87 -22.94 -7.38
CA GLY A 193 -10.14 -22.53 -7.97
C GLY A 193 -10.63 -21.16 -7.52
N SER A 194 -9.87 -20.44 -6.68
CA SER A 194 -10.17 -19.07 -6.27
C SER A 194 -9.55 -18.07 -7.24
N SER A 195 -10.38 -17.19 -7.79
CA SER A 195 -9.97 -16.15 -8.73
C SER A 195 -9.64 -14.81 -8.06
N TYR A 196 -9.25 -14.80 -6.78
CA TYR A 196 -8.93 -13.57 -6.05
C TYR A 196 -7.72 -13.74 -5.11
N MET A 197 -6.93 -12.68 -4.97
CA MET A 197 -5.95 -12.52 -3.89
C MET A 197 -6.63 -11.75 -2.75
N ASP A 198 -6.58 -12.29 -1.53
CA ASP A 198 -7.08 -11.63 -0.32
C ASP A 198 -6.18 -12.02 0.85
N GLU A 199 -5.67 -11.02 1.56
CA GLU A 199 -4.86 -11.22 2.76
C GLU A 199 -5.68 -11.76 3.96
N ASP A 200 -7.02 -11.63 3.94
CA ASP A 200 -7.85 -11.97 5.12
C ASP A 200 -8.32 -13.43 5.16
N GLU A 201 -8.29 -14.12 4.02
CA GLU A 201 -8.80 -15.48 3.87
C GLU A 201 -7.65 -16.48 3.60
N PRO A 202 -7.17 -17.21 4.63
CA PRO A 202 -6.13 -18.21 4.43
C PRO A 202 -6.63 -19.31 3.49
N ASP A 203 -5.76 -19.74 2.57
CA ASP A 203 -6.07 -20.86 1.67
C ASP A 203 -6.30 -22.14 2.47
N THR A 204 -7.55 -22.58 2.57
CA THR A 204 -7.92 -23.83 3.24
C THR A 204 -7.63 -25.07 2.40
N SER A 205 -7.30 -24.92 1.10
CA SER A 205 -7.00 -26.06 0.24
C SER A 205 -5.65 -26.71 0.55
N GLY A 206 -4.77 -25.98 1.24
CA GLY A 206 -3.40 -26.40 1.56
C GLY A 206 -2.47 -26.45 0.34
N ARG A 207 -2.91 -25.97 -0.82
CA ARG A 207 -2.14 -25.98 -2.07
C ARG A 207 -1.21 -24.78 -2.18
N ILE A 208 -1.54 -23.69 -1.51
CA ILE A 208 -0.64 -22.55 -1.29
C ILE A 208 -0.06 -22.69 0.12
N THR A 209 1.24 -22.98 0.20
CA THR A 209 1.94 -23.04 1.48
C THR A 209 2.09 -21.63 2.06
N PRO A 210 2.25 -21.48 3.39
CA PRO A 210 2.48 -20.17 3.98
C PRO A 210 3.73 -19.47 3.42
N LEU A 211 4.80 -20.22 3.12
CA LEU A 211 6.00 -19.67 2.48
C LEU A 211 5.74 -19.21 1.04
N MET A 212 5.00 -19.99 0.26
CA MET A 212 4.61 -19.60 -1.10
C MET A 212 3.77 -18.33 -1.10
N ASN A 213 2.81 -18.21 -0.18
CA ASN A 213 2.00 -17.00 -0.03
C ASN A 213 2.88 -15.79 0.31
N LYS A 214 3.76 -15.91 1.31
CA LYS A 214 4.72 -14.87 1.67
C LYS A 214 5.60 -14.44 0.49
N THR A 215 6.05 -15.38 -0.33
CA THR A 215 6.85 -15.07 -1.51
C THR A 215 6.04 -14.35 -2.59
N LEU A 216 4.77 -14.71 -2.81
CA LEU A 216 3.85 -13.97 -3.70
C LEU A 216 3.66 -12.52 -3.23
N GLU A 217 3.41 -12.31 -1.94
CA GLU A 217 3.25 -10.98 -1.34
C GLU A 217 4.53 -10.14 -1.45
N MET A 218 5.71 -10.74 -1.24
CA MET A 218 6.99 -10.04 -1.38
C MET A 218 7.30 -9.66 -2.84
N ASP A 219 6.89 -10.48 -3.80
CA ASP A 219 7.01 -10.13 -5.22
C ASP A 219 6.05 -9.00 -5.62
N ALA A 220 4.83 -9.01 -5.08
CA ALA A 220 3.87 -7.91 -5.24
C ALA A 220 4.40 -6.60 -4.63
N ASP A 221 4.94 -6.63 -3.41
CA ASP A 221 5.60 -5.49 -2.76
C ASP A 221 6.80 -4.96 -3.57
N ALA A 222 7.60 -5.86 -4.18
CA ALA A 222 8.73 -5.47 -5.02
C ALA A 222 8.28 -4.75 -6.30
N GLY A 223 7.23 -5.24 -6.97
CA GLY A 223 6.62 -4.55 -8.10
C GLY A 223 6.05 -3.18 -7.73
N ALA A 224 5.31 -3.12 -6.62
CA ALA A 224 4.75 -1.89 -6.06
C ALA A 224 5.82 -0.86 -5.70
N THR A 225 6.95 -1.32 -5.17
CA THR A 225 8.10 -0.49 -4.85
C THR A 225 8.65 0.19 -6.09
N VAL A 226 8.96 -0.57 -7.14
CA VAL A 226 9.58 -0.03 -8.35
C VAL A 226 8.66 1.00 -9.01
N LEU A 227 7.38 0.63 -9.21
CA LEU A 227 6.41 1.48 -9.87
C LEU A 227 6.05 2.72 -9.03
N GLY A 228 5.81 2.53 -7.73
CA GLY A 228 5.48 3.60 -6.80
C GLY A 228 6.62 4.59 -6.64
N LEU A 229 7.84 4.12 -6.43
CA LEU A 229 9.00 5.01 -6.29
C LEU A 229 9.30 5.76 -7.59
N GLN A 230 9.15 5.12 -8.76
CA GLN A 230 9.26 5.81 -10.05
C GLN A 230 8.24 6.94 -10.18
N ALA A 231 6.99 6.73 -9.76
CA ALA A 231 5.96 7.77 -9.78
C ALA A 231 6.30 8.94 -8.85
N ILE A 232 6.77 8.66 -7.63
CA ILE A 232 7.17 9.69 -6.66
C ILE A 232 8.40 10.46 -7.14
N LEU A 233 9.41 9.79 -7.69
CA LEU A 233 10.56 10.46 -8.30
C LEU A 233 10.13 11.39 -9.43
N HIS A 234 9.25 10.92 -10.31
CA HIS A 234 8.74 11.75 -11.40
C HIS A 234 8.03 13.00 -10.87
N LEU A 235 7.21 12.86 -9.81
CA LEU A 235 6.56 13.99 -9.14
C LEU A 235 7.58 15.00 -8.63
N PHE A 236 8.58 14.58 -7.85
CA PHE A 236 9.59 15.48 -7.29
C PHE A 236 10.49 16.13 -8.36
N GLN A 237 10.68 15.47 -9.50
CA GLN A 237 11.50 16.00 -10.59
C GLN A 237 10.75 17.02 -11.48
N HIS A 238 9.44 16.87 -11.64
CA HIS A 238 8.70 17.56 -12.71
C HIS A 238 7.49 18.36 -12.23
N SER A 239 7.03 18.19 -10.99
CA SER A 239 5.84 18.88 -10.49
C SER A 239 6.17 20.15 -9.73
N ASP A 240 5.41 21.21 -10.00
CA ASP A 240 5.44 22.42 -9.18
C ASP A 240 4.85 22.18 -7.78
N GLU A 241 3.98 21.18 -7.63
CA GLU A 241 3.31 20.83 -6.37
C GLU A 241 4.29 20.26 -5.34
N SER A 242 5.42 19.68 -5.76
CA SER A 242 6.42 19.14 -4.83
C SER A 242 7.43 20.19 -4.35
N LYS A 243 7.53 21.33 -5.05
CA LYS A 243 8.49 22.41 -4.73
C LYS A 243 8.45 22.89 -3.29
N PRO A 244 7.27 23.02 -2.63
CA PRO A 244 7.20 23.41 -1.22
C PRO A 244 7.95 22.46 -0.27
N PHE A 245 8.18 21.21 -0.67
CA PHE A 245 8.86 20.20 0.16
C PHE A 245 10.36 20.10 -0.13
N HIS A 246 10.85 20.62 -1.25
CA HIS A 246 12.25 20.44 -1.68
C HIS A 246 13.25 20.98 -0.67
N SER A 247 12.92 22.06 0.04
CA SER A 247 13.80 22.63 1.07
C SER A 247 13.95 21.76 2.32
N SER A 248 13.08 20.75 2.49
CA SER A 248 13.12 19.83 3.63
C SER A 248 14.08 18.64 3.41
N PHE A 249 14.70 18.54 2.24
CA PHE A 249 15.58 17.43 1.85
C PHE A 249 16.84 17.94 1.16
N THR A 250 17.90 17.12 1.16
CA THR A 250 19.16 17.48 0.50
C THR A 250 19.09 17.22 -1.00
N THR A 251 18.46 16.10 -1.41
CA THR A 251 18.31 15.73 -2.82
C THR A 251 16.89 15.27 -3.15
N ILE A 252 16.59 15.18 -4.45
CA ILE A 252 15.31 14.66 -4.95
C ILE A 252 15.15 13.17 -4.62
N GLU A 253 16.22 12.40 -4.73
CA GLU A 253 16.24 10.97 -4.40
C GLU A 253 15.98 10.75 -2.91
N GLU A 254 16.63 11.54 -2.04
CA GLU A 254 16.35 11.53 -0.59
C GLU A 254 14.88 11.85 -0.33
N SER A 255 14.34 12.89 -1.00
CA SER A 255 12.93 13.28 -0.89
C SER A 255 11.99 12.13 -1.25
N ALA A 256 12.26 11.46 -2.37
CA ALA A 256 11.43 10.37 -2.87
C ALA A 256 11.51 9.14 -1.97
N ILE A 257 12.72 8.71 -1.58
CA ILE A 257 12.94 7.54 -0.72
C ILE A 257 12.31 7.76 0.65
N GLU A 258 12.51 8.93 1.28
CA GLU A 258 11.93 9.20 2.59
C GLU A 258 10.42 9.32 2.54
N THR A 259 9.86 10.03 1.55
CA THR A 259 8.41 10.20 1.41
C THR A 259 7.74 8.84 1.15
N TRP A 260 8.25 8.09 0.18
CA TRP A 260 7.73 6.76 -0.16
C TRP A 260 7.94 5.77 0.98
N GLY A 261 9.15 5.70 1.52
CA GLY A 261 9.50 4.76 2.58
C GLY A 261 8.72 4.99 3.87
N PHE A 262 8.49 6.27 4.25
CA PHE A 262 7.66 6.59 5.41
C PHE A 262 6.20 6.21 5.17
N ALA A 263 5.62 6.57 4.02
CA ALA A 263 4.23 6.24 3.71
C ALA A 263 3.99 4.72 3.69
N VAL A 264 4.88 3.96 3.04
CA VAL A 264 4.79 2.49 2.95
C VAL A 264 5.11 1.82 4.29
N GLY A 265 6.06 2.34 5.06
CA GLY A 265 6.33 1.85 6.42
C GLY A 265 5.09 1.98 7.31
N VAL A 266 4.46 3.16 7.31
CA VAL A 266 3.20 3.40 8.04
C VAL A 266 2.09 2.45 7.56
N LEU A 267 1.95 2.27 6.25
CA LEU A 267 1.00 1.35 5.65
C LEU A 267 1.17 -0.09 6.18
N PHE A 268 2.38 -0.62 6.19
CA PHE A 268 2.63 -1.99 6.67
C PHE A 268 2.32 -2.16 8.16
N TYR A 269 2.67 -1.18 8.99
CA TYR A 269 2.35 -1.21 10.42
C TYR A 269 0.84 -1.11 10.68
N LEU A 270 0.11 -0.30 9.90
CA LEU A 270 -1.36 -0.25 9.98
C LEU A 270 -1.98 -1.61 9.65
N SER A 271 -1.53 -2.26 8.58
CA SER A 271 -2.02 -3.58 8.21
C SER A 271 -1.73 -4.64 9.29
N GLU A 272 -0.55 -4.60 9.92
CA GLU A 272 -0.26 -5.49 11.06
C GLU A 272 -1.13 -5.19 12.28
N TYR A 273 -1.29 -3.92 12.65
CA TYR A 273 -2.13 -3.52 13.77
C TYR A 273 -3.55 -4.08 13.62
N ARG A 274 -4.11 -3.93 12.42
CA ARG A 274 -5.42 -4.50 12.07
C ARG A 274 -5.43 -6.02 12.21
N ARG A 275 -4.44 -6.73 11.64
CA ARG A 275 -4.37 -8.20 11.70
C ARG A 275 -4.27 -8.72 13.13
N ARG A 276 -3.52 -8.05 14.01
CA ARG A 276 -3.44 -8.39 15.45
C ARG A 276 -4.76 -8.25 16.18
N ILE A 277 -5.62 -7.32 15.76
CA ILE A 277 -6.98 -7.19 16.30
C ILE A 277 -7.88 -8.29 15.75
N ALA A 278 -7.77 -8.61 14.45
CA ALA A 278 -8.70 -9.51 13.77
C ALA A 278 -8.43 -11.01 13.99
N GLN A 279 -7.17 -11.44 14.15
CA GLN A 279 -6.82 -12.88 14.13
C GLN A 279 -5.65 -13.23 15.05
N THR A 280 -5.68 -14.45 15.63
CA THR A 280 -4.64 -14.94 16.56
C THR A 280 -3.46 -15.67 15.89
N ASN A 281 -3.51 -15.99 14.59
CA ASN A 281 -2.49 -16.84 13.90
C ASN A 281 -1.97 -16.29 12.55
N PHE A 282 -2.18 -15.01 12.22
CA PHE A 282 -1.88 -14.46 10.88
C PHE A 282 -0.38 -14.44 10.50
N GLN A 283 0.54 -14.47 11.47
CA GLN A 283 1.99 -14.36 11.23
C GLN A 283 2.58 -15.53 10.43
N SER A 284 1.88 -16.67 10.36
CA SER A 284 2.34 -17.81 9.58
C SER A 284 2.20 -17.58 8.06
N TYR A 285 1.15 -16.88 7.61
CA TYR A 285 0.79 -16.73 6.19
C TYR A 285 1.22 -15.42 5.54
N TYR A 286 1.51 -14.38 6.34
CA TYR A 286 1.88 -13.06 5.83
C TYR A 286 3.23 -12.61 6.33
N PRO A 287 4.01 -11.91 5.49
CA PRO A 287 5.26 -11.33 5.94
C PRO A 287 4.99 -10.25 6.98
N ASN A 288 5.84 -10.18 8.00
CA ASN A 288 5.70 -9.10 8.98
C ASN A 288 6.09 -7.75 8.35
N PRO A 289 5.60 -6.61 8.89
CA PRO A 289 5.87 -5.29 8.31
C PRO A 289 7.35 -4.96 8.15
N HIS A 290 8.18 -5.42 9.07
CA HIS A 290 9.61 -5.15 9.06
C HIS A 290 10.28 -5.83 7.86
N GLN A 291 9.98 -7.11 7.64
CA GLN A 291 10.46 -7.88 6.49
C GLN A 291 9.99 -7.24 5.18
N ARG A 292 8.71 -6.86 5.09
CA ARG A 292 8.15 -6.17 3.92
C ARG A 292 8.92 -4.87 3.65
N LEU A 293 9.11 -4.04 4.67
CA LEU A 293 9.80 -2.75 4.54
C LEU A 293 11.28 -2.90 4.14
N ILE A 294 12.01 -3.84 4.74
CA ILE A 294 13.42 -4.10 4.37
C ILE A 294 13.51 -4.52 2.92
N MET A 295 12.72 -5.50 2.50
CA MET A 295 12.77 -6.00 1.12
C MET A 295 12.35 -4.93 0.11
N SER A 296 11.31 -4.17 0.44
CA SER A 296 10.84 -3.06 -0.40
C SER A 296 11.92 -1.98 -0.53
N LEU A 297 12.55 -1.54 0.55
CA LEU A 297 13.61 -0.55 0.47
C LEU A 297 14.91 -1.10 -0.19
N ALA A 298 15.25 -2.37 -0.02
CA ALA A 298 16.35 -3.00 -0.74
C ALA A 298 16.09 -3.03 -2.27
N THR A 299 14.84 -3.31 -2.66
CA THR A 299 14.39 -3.20 -4.05
C THR A 299 14.48 -1.77 -4.55
N ALA A 300 14.02 -0.78 -3.77
CA ALA A 300 14.08 0.64 -4.12
C ALA A 300 15.52 1.10 -4.43
N LEU A 301 16.48 0.69 -3.61
CA LEU A 301 17.88 1.09 -3.76
C LEU A 301 18.54 0.44 -4.97
N THR A 302 18.23 -0.84 -5.21
CA THR A 302 18.65 -1.56 -6.40
C THR A 302 18.10 -0.89 -7.66
N PHE A 303 16.81 -0.52 -7.65
CA PHE A 303 16.15 0.18 -8.74
C PHE A 303 16.80 1.53 -9.06
N LEU A 304 17.16 2.30 -8.03
CA LEU A 304 17.82 3.58 -8.20
C LEU A 304 19.28 3.47 -8.68
N GLY A 305 19.83 2.25 -8.78
CA GLY A 305 21.22 2.02 -9.16
C GLY A 305 22.22 2.60 -8.15
N LEU A 306 21.76 2.88 -6.94
CA LEU A 306 22.57 3.55 -5.94
C LEU A 306 23.57 2.53 -5.40
N SER A 307 24.84 2.73 -5.75
CA SER A 307 25.98 2.02 -5.19
C SER A 307 26.21 2.49 -3.74
N TYR A 308 25.22 2.28 -2.89
CA TYR A 308 25.33 2.65 -1.48
C TYR A 308 26.36 1.78 -0.79
N ASN A 309 27.14 2.41 0.07
CA ASN A 309 27.78 1.69 1.15
C ASN A 309 26.66 0.99 1.96
N GLU A 310 26.81 -0.30 2.20
CA GLU A 310 25.91 -1.13 2.99
C GLU A 310 25.52 -0.46 4.32
N GLU A 311 26.46 0.24 4.97
CA GLU A 311 26.22 1.00 6.21
C GLU A 311 25.21 2.14 6.04
N ILE A 312 25.27 2.89 4.94
CA ILE A 312 24.34 3.99 4.65
C ILE A 312 22.96 3.45 4.35
N LEU A 313 22.89 2.37 3.56
CA LEU A 313 21.66 1.64 3.26
C LEU A 313 20.99 1.19 4.56
N TRP A 314 21.71 0.47 5.43
CA TRP A 314 21.18 0.04 6.73
C TRP A 314 20.75 1.21 7.62
N SER A 315 21.50 2.31 7.64
CA SER A 315 21.13 3.49 8.43
C SER A 315 19.83 4.12 7.95
N THR A 316 19.62 4.19 6.62
CA THR A 316 18.40 4.72 6.00
C THR A 316 17.21 3.81 6.26
N LEU A 317 17.37 2.49 6.10
CA LEU A 317 16.34 1.49 6.43
C LEU A 317 15.88 1.63 7.87
N LYS A 318 16.85 1.68 8.79
CA LYS A 318 16.60 1.75 10.22
C LYS A 318 15.89 3.03 10.58
N ASP A 319 16.31 4.16 10.01
CA ASP A 319 15.71 5.46 10.26
C ASP A 319 14.26 5.53 9.76
N ILE A 320 13.98 5.13 8.52
CA ILE A 320 12.62 5.10 7.96
C ILE A 320 11.72 4.14 8.74
N GLY A 321 12.21 2.92 9.01
CA GLY A 321 11.45 1.92 9.75
C GLY A 321 11.13 2.34 11.17
N GLN A 322 12.09 2.98 11.86
CA GLN A 322 11.89 3.52 13.21
C GLN A 322 10.95 4.72 13.20
N LYS A 323 11.14 5.70 12.30
CA LYS A 323 10.27 6.87 12.18
C LYS A 323 8.82 6.48 11.91
N SER A 324 8.60 5.53 11.00
CA SER A 324 7.25 5.06 10.64
C SER A 324 6.56 4.37 11.83
N ARG A 325 7.32 3.54 12.56
CA ARG A 325 6.84 2.87 13.76
C ARG A 325 6.53 3.85 14.88
N ASP A 326 7.47 4.72 15.22
CA ASP A 326 7.31 5.72 16.28
C ASP A 326 6.13 6.65 16.00
N ALA A 327 5.93 7.02 14.72
CA ALA A 327 4.77 7.81 14.31
C ALA A 327 3.46 7.06 14.55
N ILE A 328 3.40 5.78 14.17
CA ILE A 328 2.24 4.91 14.40
C ILE A 328 1.98 4.73 15.91
N ASP A 329 2.99 4.37 16.69
CA ASP A 329 2.86 4.16 18.14
C ASP A 329 2.40 5.44 18.86
N LYS A 330 2.81 6.61 18.35
CA LYS A 330 2.41 7.91 18.91
C LYS A 330 0.94 8.25 18.65
N ILE A 331 0.40 7.87 17.49
CA ILE A 331 -1.01 8.16 17.14
C ILE A 331 -1.96 7.04 17.59
N ILE A 332 -1.50 5.79 17.55
CA ILE A 332 -2.23 4.61 18.01
C ILE A 332 -1.84 4.37 19.47
N LYS A 333 -2.60 4.95 20.42
CA LYS A 333 -2.45 4.74 21.88
C LYS A 333 -2.74 3.29 22.30
N SER A 334 -2.03 2.29 21.75
CA SER A 334 -2.37 0.89 21.96
C SER A 334 -1.64 0.27 23.15
N LYS A 335 -2.33 -0.67 23.80
CA LYS A 335 -1.82 -1.56 24.86
C LYS A 335 -0.95 -2.71 24.31
N PHE A 336 -0.59 -2.71 23.03
CA PHE A 336 0.24 -3.78 22.48
C PHE A 336 1.66 -3.61 23.01
N GLU A 337 2.25 -4.70 23.49
CA GLU A 337 3.63 -4.69 23.96
C GLU A 337 4.51 -4.13 22.85
N ILE A 338 5.23 -3.07 23.19
CA ILE A 338 6.33 -2.53 22.38
C ILE A 338 7.18 -3.75 22.03
N ILE A 339 7.19 -4.17 20.76
CA ILE A 339 8.12 -5.19 20.28
C ILE A 339 9.49 -4.75 20.76
N ASP A 340 10.10 -5.57 21.60
CA ASP A 340 11.40 -5.30 22.20
C ASP A 340 12.35 -4.82 21.09
N LYS A 341 12.96 -3.64 21.30
CA LYS A 341 13.86 -3.02 20.34
C LYS A 341 15.01 -3.95 19.98
N GLU A 342 15.45 -4.81 20.89
CA GLU A 342 16.47 -5.82 20.63
C GLU A 342 15.93 -6.98 19.77
N ALA A 343 14.71 -7.45 20.02
CA ALA A 343 14.04 -8.42 19.16
C ALA A 343 13.83 -7.86 17.74
N TYR A 344 13.45 -6.59 17.62
CA TYR A 344 13.32 -5.86 16.36
C TYR A 344 14.66 -5.80 15.61
N ILE A 345 15.76 -5.41 16.26
CA ILE A 345 17.09 -5.39 15.63
C ILE A 345 17.51 -6.80 15.22
N LYS A 346 17.27 -7.81 16.06
CA LYS A 346 17.62 -9.19 15.74
C LYS A 346 16.88 -9.71 14.51
N GLU A 347 15.60 -9.38 14.38
CA GLU A 347 14.77 -9.75 13.23
C GLU A 347 15.20 -9.02 11.95
N LEU A 348 15.57 -7.73 12.05
CA LEU A 348 16.15 -6.98 10.93
C LEU A 348 17.45 -7.61 10.40
N MET A 349 18.25 -8.19 11.31
CA MET A 349 19.54 -8.80 10.98
C MET A 349 19.41 -10.27 10.54
N ASP A 350 18.23 -10.87 10.65
CA ASP A 350 18.02 -12.26 10.31
C ASP A 350 17.80 -12.45 8.80
N GLN A 351 18.91 -12.73 8.11
CA GLN A 351 18.89 -13.02 6.68
C GLN A 351 18.33 -14.42 6.34
N SER A 352 18.03 -15.28 7.33
CA SER A 352 17.50 -16.62 7.05
C SER A 352 16.17 -16.55 6.30
N TYR A 353 15.29 -15.66 6.71
CA TYR A 353 14.00 -15.43 6.08
C TYR A 353 14.14 -14.98 4.62
N GLN A 354 15.01 -14.01 4.35
CA GLN A 354 15.27 -13.53 2.98
C GLN A 354 15.79 -14.67 2.09
N LYS A 355 16.67 -15.52 2.63
CA LYS A 355 17.18 -16.70 1.91
C LYS A 355 16.09 -17.71 1.61
N GLU A 356 15.14 -17.93 2.53
CA GLU A 356 14.00 -18.82 2.31
C GLU A 356 13.06 -18.28 1.23
N ILE A 357 12.71 -16.99 1.26
CA ILE A 357 11.89 -16.34 0.23
C ILE A 357 12.57 -16.39 -1.14
N LEU A 358 13.86 -16.07 -1.22
CA LEU A 358 14.61 -16.11 -2.48
C LEU A 358 14.72 -17.54 -3.02
N LYS A 359 14.92 -18.52 -2.14
CA LYS A 359 14.93 -19.93 -2.53
C LYS A 359 13.57 -20.38 -3.07
N GLU A 360 12.48 -20.05 -2.36
CA GLU A 360 11.12 -20.36 -2.80
C GLU A 360 10.80 -19.69 -4.15
N TRP A 361 11.19 -18.42 -4.31
CA TRP A 361 11.05 -17.69 -5.57
C TRP A 361 11.76 -18.41 -6.72
N LYS A 362 13.05 -18.73 -6.52
CA LYS A 362 13.92 -19.30 -7.56
C LYS A 362 13.55 -20.73 -7.94
N GLU A 363 13.34 -21.57 -6.95
CA GLU A 363 13.20 -23.02 -7.13
C GLU A 363 11.76 -23.42 -7.43
N ASN A 364 10.76 -22.71 -6.89
CA ASN A 364 9.36 -23.14 -6.93
C ASN A 364 8.44 -22.14 -7.63
N LEU A 365 8.40 -20.88 -7.17
CA LEU A 365 7.33 -19.97 -7.54
C LEU A 365 7.52 -19.36 -8.94
N ARG A 366 8.70 -18.80 -9.24
CA ARG A 366 8.97 -18.15 -10.52
C ARG A 366 8.74 -19.07 -11.72
N PRO A 367 9.22 -20.34 -11.74
CA PRO A 367 8.93 -21.25 -12.86
C PRO A 367 7.43 -21.49 -13.09
N ARG A 368 6.63 -21.47 -12.02
CA ARG A 368 5.17 -21.68 -12.08
C ARG A 368 4.40 -20.44 -12.48
N LEU A 369 4.95 -19.25 -12.23
CA LEU A 369 4.37 -17.98 -12.67
C LEU A 369 4.66 -17.66 -14.14
N LEU A 370 5.78 -18.16 -14.70
CA LEU A 370 6.16 -17.87 -16.09
C LEU A 370 5.04 -18.08 -17.14
N PRO A 371 4.20 -19.12 -17.08
CA PRO A 371 3.09 -19.30 -18.02
C PRO A 371 2.01 -18.20 -17.92
N PHE A 372 1.84 -17.60 -16.74
CA PHE A 372 0.80 -16.61 -16.43
C PHE A 372 1.32 -15.17 -16.52
N ALA A 373 2.62 -14.97 -16.35
CA ALA A 373 3.23 -13.65 -16.31
C ALA A 373 2.97 -12.83 -17.59
N ARG A 374 2.65 -11.55 -17.37
CA ARG A 374 2.42 -10.51 -18.39
C ARG A 374 3.48 -9.42 -18.28
N CYS A 375 4.58 -9.72 -17.61
CA CYS A 375 5.75 -8.89 -17.49
C CYS A 375 6.99 -9.78 -17.44
N ASN A 376 8.17 -9.18 -17.47
CA ASN A 376 9.38 -9.90 -17.12
C ASN A 376 9.45 -10.04 -15.60
N LEU A 377 9.21 -11.24 -15.10
CA LEU A 377 9.38 -11.54 -13.67
C LEU A 377 10.82 -11.26 -13.23
N ALA A 378 10.97 -10.81 -11.98
CA ALA A 378 12.26 -10.54 -11.39
C ALA A 378 13.23 -11.73 -11.59
N PRO A 379 14.52 -11.47 -11.90
CA PRO A 379 15.49 -12.53 -12.08
C PRO A 379 15.65 -13.31 -10.78
N ALA A 380 15.87 -14.62 -10.92
CA ALA A 380 16.26 -15.46 -9.80
C ALA A 380 17.76 -15.30 -9.55
N GLN A 381 18.18 -14.18 -8.96
CA GLN A 381 19.58 -13.99 -8.57
C GLN A 381 19.91 -14.95 -7.42
#